data_AF-K1UBY3-F1
#
_entry.id   AF-K1UBY3-F1
#
_cell.length_a   1.000
_cell.length_b   1.000
_cell.length_c   1.000
_cell.angle_alpha   90.00
_cell.angle_beta   90.00
_cell.angle_gamma   90.00
#
_symmetry.space_group_name_H-M   'P 1'
#
loop_
_entity.id
_entity.type
_entity.pdbx_description
1 polymer ?
#
loop_
_entity_poly.entity_id
_entity_poly.type
_entity_poly.pdbx_seq_one_letter_code
_entity_poly.pdbx_strand_id
1 'polypeptide(L)'
;MSSLPIGVNQVEIERGLTTSSTAVFVPFTTQELFQGGEALYYGLNALSNNMIMVDRKQLKNPNGLILGTPGSGKSFSAKREMTNAFLITEDDIIV
;
A
#
# COMPACT_ATOMS: atom_id res chain seq x y z
N MET A 1 -24.80 -20.80 -20.77
CA MET A 1 -25.90 -20.31 -19.91
C MET A 1 -25.26 -19.73 -18.66
N SER A 2 -25.62 -18.48 -18.37
CA SER A 2 -25.09 -17.62 -17.30
C SER A 2 -25.41 -18.19 -15.91
N SER A 3 -24.40 -18.37 -15.07
CA SER A 3 -24.60 -18.57 -13.63
C SER A 3 -24.99 -17.23 -13.00
N LEU A 4 -26.19 -17.16 -12.40
CA LEU A 4 -26.52 -16.04 -11.52
C LEU A 4 -25.58 -16.08 -10.31
N PRO A 5 -25.11 -14.93 -9.77
CA PRO A 5 -24.20 -14.86 -8.64
C PRO A 5 -24.94 -15.10 -7.31
N ILE A 6 -25.77 -16.13 -7.25
CA ILE A 6 -26.60 -16.54 -6.10
C ILE A 6 -25.94 -17.67 -5.29
N GLY A 7 -24.72 -18.07 -5.63
CA GLY A 7 -23.98 -19.11 -4.93
C GLY A 7 -24.51 -20.54 -5.12
N VAL A 8 -25.47 -20.74 -6.03
CA VAL A 8 -26.07 -22.05 -6.30
C VAL A 8 -25.49 -22.62 -7.59
N ASN A 9 -24.78 -23.75 -7.50
CA ASN A 9 -24.29 -24.47 -8.66
C ASN A 9 -25.36 -25.45 -9.16
N GLN A 10 -26.02 -25.11 -10.28
CA GLN A 10 -27.01 -26.00 -10.92
C GLN A 10 -26.39 -26.93 -11.98
N VAL A 11 -25.08 -26.82 -12.23
CA VAL A 11 -24.41 -27.51 -13.35
C VAL A 11 -23.75 -28.82 -12.89
N GLU A 12 -23.68 -29.09 -11.57
CA GLU A 12 -23.08 -30.30 -10.93
C GLU A 12 -21.63 -30.64 -11.37
N ILE A 13 -21.00 -29.82 -12.20
CA ILE A 13 -19.60 -29.95 -12.59
C ILE A 13 -18.75 -29.29 -11.51
N GLU A 14 -18.03 -30.11 -10.75
CA GLU A 14 -17.04 -29.66 -9.78
C GLU A 14 -15.63 -29.88 -10.34
N ARG A 15 -14.83 -28.80 -10.36
CA ARG A 15 -13.42 -28.88 -10.72
C ARG A 15 -12.59 -28.50 -9.50
N GLY A 16 -11.85 -29.45 -8.96
CA GLY A 16 -10.86 -29.19 -7.93
C GLY A 16 -9.77 -28.27 -8.49
N LEU A 17 -9.55 -27.13 -7.84
CA LEU A 17 -8.41 -26.26 -8.10
C LEU A 17 -7.36 -26.52 -7.04
N THR A 18 -6.09 -26.59 -7.45
CA THR A 18 -4.99 -26.55 -6.50
C THR A 18 -4.94 -25.16 -5.87
N THR A 19 -4.44 -25.05 -4.64
CA THR A 19 -4.26 -23.75 -3.96
C THR A 19 -3.50 -22.75 -4.84
N SER A 20 -2.50 -23.23 -5.60
CA SER A 20 -1.76 -22.41 -6.57
C SER A 20 -2.63 -21.91 -7.72
N SER A 21 -3.47 -22.75 -8.32
CA SER A 21 -4.40 -22.33 -9.39
C SER A 21 -5.45 -21.35 -8.87
N THR A 22 -5.93 -21.52 -7.64
CA THR A 22 -6.84 -20.57 -6.99
C THR A 22 -6.14 -19.24 -6.71
N ALA A 23 -4.87 -19.26 -6.28
CA ALA A 23 -4.10 -18.05 -6.00
C ALA A 23 -3.89 -17.16 -7.24
N VAL A 24 -3.84 -17.72 -8.45
CA VAL A 24 -3.76 -16.94 -9.71
C VAL A 24 -5.00 -16.07 -9.92
N PHE A 25 -6.16 -16.47 -9.39
CA PHE A 25 -7.40 -15.69 -9.48
C PHE A 25 -7.51 -14.61 -8.39
N VAL A 26 -6.64 -14.62 -7.39
CA VAL A 26 -6.63 -13.59 -6.34
C VAL A 26 -5.49 -12.61 -6.63
N PRO A 27 -5.77 -11.33 -6.90
CA PRO A 27 -4.75 -10.37 -7.29
C PRO A 27 -3.96 -9.92 -6.05
N PHE A 28 -3.10 -10.78 -5.51
CA PHE A 28 -2.14 -10.43 -4.46
C PHE A 28 -0.75 -10.13 -5.04
N THR A 29 -0.67 -9.62 -6.27
CA THR A 29 0.61 -9.24 -6.87
C THR A 29 1.14 -7.91 -6.33
N THR A 30 0.33 -7.12 -5.63
CA THR A 30 0.73 -5.84 -5.04
C THR A 30 0.63 -5.87 -3.52
N GLN A 31 1.72 -5.49 -2.85
CA GLN A 31 1.69 -5.20 -1.42
C GLN A 31 1.21 -3.77 -1.22
N GLU A 32 0.15 -3.59 -0.44
CA GLU A 32 -0.41 -2.29 -0.12
C GLU A 32 0.01 -1.86 1.29
N LEU A 33 0.50 -0.64 1.39
CA LEU A 33 0.88 0.00 2.64
C LEU A 33 -0.10 1.14 2.90
N PHE A 34 -1.20 0.79 3.57
CA PHE A 34 -2.29 1.71 3.88
C PHE A 34 -2.69 1.57 5.35
N GLN A 35 -2.20 2.49 6.17
CA GLN A 35 -2.50 2.60 7.59
C GLN A 35 -3.46 3.77 7.85
N GLY A 36 -4.29 3.65 8.87
CA GLY A 36 -5.13 4.75 9.38
C GLY A 36 -4.43 5.53 10.50
N GLY A 37 -5.13 6.52 11.07
CA GLY A 37 -4.61 7.33 12.18
C GLY A 37 -3.58 8.36 11.72
N GLU A 38 -2.47 8.47 12.45
CA GLU A 38 -1.35 9.40 12.18
C GLU A 38 -0.46 9.01 10.98
N ALA A 39 -1.01 8.25 10.03
CA ALA A 39 -0.27 7.79 8.87
C ALA A 39 0.08 8.94 7.91
N LEU A 40 1.35 9.04 7.54
CA LEU A 40 1.85 10.06 6.61
C LEU A 40 1.74 9.59 5.16
N TYR A 41 1.48 10.54 4.26
CA TYR A 41 1.43 10.30 2.81
C TYR A 41 2.83 10.23 2.19
N TYR A 42 3.15 9.09 1.57
CA TYR A 42 4.43 8.86 0.91
C TYR A 42 4.36 8.90 -0.63
N GLY A 43 3.18 8.73 -1.22
CA GLY A 43 3.01 8.72 -2.67
C GLY A 43 1.98 7.70 -3.12
N LEU A 44 2.13 7.27 -4.37
CA LEU A 44 1.34 6.19 -4.95
C LEU A 44 2.19 4.95 -5.15
N ASN A 45 1.60 3.78 -4.94
CA ASN A 45 2.18 2.51 -5.32
C ASN A 45 2.25 2.44 -6.86
N ALA A 46 3.43 2.15 -7.41
CA ALA A 46 3.64 2.17 -8.85
C ALA A 46 2.89 1.06 -9.62
N LEU A 47 2.49 -0.03 -8.95
CA LEU A 47 1.79 -1.14 -9.58
C LEU A 47 0.26 -1.00 -9.47
N SER A 48 -0.23 -0.64 -8.28
CA SER A 48 -1.67 -0.54 -8.02
C SER A 48 -2.23 0.87 -8.18
N ASN A 49 -1.38 1.89 -8.21
CA ASN A 49 -1.75 3.31 -8.14
C ASN A 49 -2.53 3.71 -6.87
N ASN A 50 -2.55 2.85 -5.85
CA ASN A 50 -3.14 3.15 -4.56
C ASN A 50 -2.23 4.05 -3.73
N MET A 51 -2.80 4.76 -2.76
CA MET A 51 -2.05 5.62 -1.85
C MET A 51 -1.18 4.81 -0.90
N ILE A 52 0.05 5.28 -0.69
CA ILE A 52 0.94 4.81 0.36
C ILE A 52 0.77 5.73 1.56
N MET A 53 0.10 5.22 2.59
CA MET A 53 -0.17 5.91 3.87
C MET A 53 0.45 5.10 5.00
N VAL A 54 1.46 5.65 5.68
CA VAL A 54 2.24 4.90 6.66
C VAL A 54 2.63 5.77 7.85
N ASP A 55 2.41 5.25 9.06
CA ASP A 55 3.08 5.67 10.28
C ASP A 55 4.30 4.76 10.53
N ARG A 56 5.50 5.30 10.29
CA ARG A 56 6.74 4.52 10.46
C ARG A 56 6.99 4.12 11.91
N LYS A 57 6.43 4.84 12.90
CA LYS A 57 6.59 4.51 14.33
C LYS A 57 6.03 3.12 14.66
N GLN A 58 5.05 2.64 13.88
CA GLN A 58 4.42 1.33 14.05
C GLN A 58 5.11 0.20 13.27
N LEU A 59 6.09 0.51 12.44
CA LEU A 59 6.84 -0.49 11.69
C LEU A 59 7.99 -1.06 12.53
N LYS A 60 8.46 -2.25 12.14
CA LYS A 60 9.62 -2.90 12.78
C LYS A 60 10.89 -2.02 12.77
N ASN A 61 11.00 -1.15 11.77
CA ASN A 61 12.05 -0.13 11.69
C ASN A 61 11.41 1.23 11.37
N PRO A 62 11.50 2.22 12.28
CA PRO A 62 10.89 3.53 12.08
C PRO A 62 11.72 4.48 11.20
N ASN A 63 12.96 4.11 10.87
CA ASN A 63 13.87 4.97 10.12
C ASN A 63 13.48 5.07 8.63
N GLY A 64 13.72 6.22 8.03
CA GLY A 64 13.55 6.48 6.60
C GLY A 64 14.83 6.94 5.93
N LEU A 65 14.98 6.62 4.64
CA LEU A 65 16.12 7.05 3.83
C LEU A 65 15.62 7.57 2.47
N ILE A 66 16.03 8.79 2.12
CA ILE A 66 15.71 9.43 0.84
C ILE A 66 16.97 9.51 -0.02
N LEU A 67 17.02 8.73 -1.10
CA LEU A 67 18.15 8.68 -2.04
C LEU A 67 17.74 9.24 -3.41
N GLY A 68 18.73 9.72 -4.19
CA GLY A 68 18.50 10.21 -5.54
C GLY A 68 19.66 11.04 -6.11
N THR A 69 19.67 11.26 -7.42
CA THR A 69 20.67 12.08 -8.12
C THR A 69 20.40 13.58 -7.96
N PRO A 70 21.38 14.48 -8.17
CA PRO A 70 21.13 15.93 -8.18
C PRO A 70 19.95 16.29 -9.10
N GLY A 71 19.02 17.12 -8.61
CA GLY A 71 17.79 17.47 -9.34
C GLY A 71 16.61 16.49 -9.22
N SER A 72 16.78 15.31 -8.62
CA SER A 72 15.72 14.28 -8.52
C SER A 72 14.61 14.57 -7.49
N GLY A 73 14.61 15.74 -6.86
CA GLY A 73 13.60 16.10 -5.85
C GLY A 73 13.85 15.59 -4.43
N LYS A 74 15.02 15.05 -4.08
CA LYS A 74 15.34 14.58 -2.70
C LYS A 74 14.94 15.57 -1.60
N SER A 75 15.41 16.82 -1.69
CA SER A 75 15.14 17.85 -0.70
C SER A 75 13.67 18.27 -0.68
N PHE A 76 12.99 18.18 -1.82
CA PHE A 76 11.55 18.45 -1.89
C PHE A 76 10.76 17.35 -1.18
N SER A 77 11.08 16.08 -1.43
CA SER A 77 10.44 14.94 -0.74
C SER A 77 10.67 15.00 0.77
N ALA A 78 11.89 15.30 1.21
CA ALA A 78 12.20 15.45 2.64
C ALA A 78 11.38 16.59 3.29
N LYS A 79 11.33 17.77 2.65
CA LYS A 79 10.54 18.90 3.14
C LYS A 79 9.05 18.59 3.16
N ARG A 80 8.52 17.94 2.12
CA ARG A 80 7.12 17.51 2.07
C ARG A 80 6.79 16.58 3.21
N GLU A 81 7.66 15.61 3.49
CA GLU A 81 7.48 14.67 4.60
C GLU A 81 7.51 15.37 5.96
N MET A 82 8.48 16.27 6.19
CA MET A 82 8.55 17.08 7.43
C MET A 82 7.30 17.95 7.61
N THR A 83 6.84 18.64 6.56
CA THR A 83 5.60 19.42 6.62
C THR A 83 4.38 18.55 6.91
N ASN A 84 4.34 17.33 6.36
CA ASN A 84 3.23 16.42 6.61
C ASN A 84 3.21 15.93 8.06
N ALA A 85 4.38 15.54 8.60
CA ALA A 85 4.53 15.19 10.01
C ALA A 85 4.07 16.34 10.91
N PHE A 86 4.53 17.57 10.63
CA PHE A 86 4.15 18.76 11.40
C PHE A 86 2.64 19.03 11.46
N LEU A 87 1.91 18.68 10.41
CA LEU A 87 0.47 18.95 10.31
C LEU A 87 -0.40 17.82 10.86
N ILE A 88 0.09 16.58 10.82
CA ILE A 88 -0.68 15.38 11.18
C ILE A 88 -0.37 14.91 12.60
N THR A 89 0.86 15.10 13.07
CA THR A 89 1.32 14.57 14.35
C THR A 89 1.68 15.70 15.31
N GLU A 90 1.72 15.37 16.60
CA GLU A 90 2.22 16.27 17.66
C GLU A 90 3.73 16.04 17.92
N ASP A 91 4.45 15.43 16.98
CA ASP A 91 5.87 15.10 17.14
C ASP A 91 6.77 16.33 17.00
N ASP A 92 7.86 16.38 17.78
CA ASP A 92 8.91 17.39 17.63
C ASP A 92 9.76 17.13 16.38
N ILE A 93 10.00 18.18 15.58
CA ILE A 93 10.78 18.09 14.34
C ILE A 93 12.10 18.84 14.49
N ILE A 94 13.20 18.14 14.22
CA ILE A 94 14.57 18.67 14.26
C ILE A 94 15.16 18.57 12.83
N VAL A 95 15.77 19.65 12.34
CA VAL A 95 16.31 19.79 10.98
C VAL A 95 17.80 20.12 11.00
#